data_AF-A0A5C9CJI7-F1
#
_entry.id   AF-A0A5C9CJI7-F1
#
_cell.length_a   1.000
_cell.length_b   1.000
_cell.length_c   1.000
_cell.angle_alpha   90.00
_cell.angle_beta   90.00
_cell.angle_gamma   90.00
#
_symmetry.space_group_name_H-M   'P 1'
#
loop_
_entity.id
_entity.type
_entity.pdbx_description
1 polymer ?
#
loop_
_entity_poly.entity_id
_entity_poly.type
_entity_poly.pdbx_seq_one_letter_code
_entity_poly.pdbx_strand_id
1 'polypeptide(L)'
;MMHILMETVVIAHQRCREVVSLRTGPVSQRVKCLLLMFADSVNQEAQTTSECALPTLSDMADILDAAPETVSRVFSSMRRLDYLQDRKPHKARFSSLALRAQELIPGMTISSVALRGHMAGA
;
A
#
# COMPACT_ATOMS: atom_id res chain seq x y z
N MET A 1 35.05 -13.81 -5.89
CA MET A 1 34.09 -14.47 -6.81
C MET A 1 32.82 -14.94 -6.10
N MET A 2 32.89 -15.57 -4.91
CA MET A 2 31.70 -15.96 -4.13
C MET A 2 30.87 -14.78 -3.58
N HIS A 3 31.49 -13.64 -3.26
CA HIS A 3 30.77 -12.45 -2.77
C HIS A 3 29.75 -11.90 -3.78
N ILE A 4 30.16 -11.79 -5.05
CA ILE A 4 29.30 -11.28 -6.13
C ILE A 4 28.10 -12.22 -6.38
N LEU A 5 28.31 -13.54 -6.28
CA LEU A 5 27.24 -14.54 -6.36
C LEU A 5 26.26 -14.43 -5.18
N MET A 6 26.77 -14.20 -3.97
CA MET A 6 25.92 -14.04 -2.79
C MET A 6 25.11 -12.74 -2.84
N GLU A 7 25.73 -11.62 -3.23
CA GLU A 7 25.06 -10.33 -3.43
C GLU A 7 23.97 -10.43 -4.49
N THR A 8 24.24 -11.07 -5.62
CA THR A 8 23.25 -11.23 -6.71
C THR A 8 22.06 -12.11 -6.30
N VAL A 9 22.30 -13.22 -5.57
CA VAL A 9 21.22 -14.07 -5.06
C VAL A 9 20.37 -13.33 -4.04
N VAL A 10 20.98 -12.56 -3.14
CA VAL A 10 20.24 -11.75 -2.15
C VAL A 10 19.38 -10.70 -2.83
N ILE A 11 19.92 -9.98 -3.83
CA ILE A 11 19.17 -8.98 -4.61
C ILE A 11 18.01 -9.64 -5.36
N ALA A 12 18.26 -10.77 -6.03
CA ALA A 12 17.23 -11.48 -6.77
C ALA A 12 16.11 -11.98 -5.84
N HIS A 13 16.47 -12.55 -4.69
CA HIS A 13 15.50 -13.03 -3.71
C HIS A 13 14.67 -11.87 -3.13
N GLN A 14 15.30 -10.73 -2.83
CA GLN A 14 14.62 -9.54 -2.34
C GLN A 14 13.59 -9.02 -3.35
N ARG A 15 13.97 -8.90 -4.63
CA ARG A 15 13.06 -8.50 -5.71
C ARG A 15 11.89 -9.48 -5.88
N CYS A 16 12.15 -10.78 -5.80
CA CYS A 16 11.10 -11.79 -5.84
C CYS A 16 10.11 -11.62 -4.67
N ARG A 17 10.61 -11.39 -3.46
CA ARG A 17 9.75 -11.16 -2.29
C ARG A 17 8.90 -9.91 -2.44
N GLU A 18 9.46 -8.84 -2.98
CA GLU A 18 8.73 -7.60 -3.27
C GLU A 18 7.58 -7.86 -4.24
N VAL A 19 7.84 -8.52 -5.38
CA VAL A 19 6.80 -8.84 -6.38
C VAL A 19 5.71 -9.74 -5.79
N VAL A 20 6.10 -10.76 -5.02
CA VAL A 20 5.13 -11.67 -4.37
C VAL A 20 4.28 -10.92 -3.34
N SER A 21 4.89 -10.02 -2.55
CA SER A 21 4.17 -9.22 -1.56
C SER A 21 3.16 -8.24 -2.16
N LEU A 22 3.37 -7.80 -3.40
CA LEU A 22 2.43 -6.95 -4.13
C LEU A 22 1.19 -7.71 -4.63
N ARG A 23 1.24 -9.04 -4.71
CA ARG A 23 0.16 -9.87 -5.25
C ARG A 23 -0.44 -10.84 -4.24
N THR A 24 0.16 -10.97 -3.06
CA THR A 24 -0.24 -11.95 -2.04
C THR A 24 -0.73 -11.25 -0.78
N GLY A 25 -1.83 -11.75 -0.20
CA GLY A 25 -2.42 -11.23 1.04
C GLY A 25 -3.50 -10.16 0.83
N PRO A 26 -3.95 -9.52 1.93
CA PRO A 26 -5.03 -8.52 1.89
C PRO A 26 -4.68 -7.33 0.99
N VAL A 27 -5.65 -6.80 0.24
CA VAL A 27 -5.43 -5.64 -0.67
C VAL A 27 -4.87 -4.43 0.08
N SER A 28 -5.30 -4.19 1.31
CA SER A 28 -4.76 -3.11 2.16
C SER A 28 -3.27 -3.27 2.44
N GLN A 29 -2.80 -4.51 2.63
CA GLN A 29 -1.39 -4.82 2.81
C GLN A 29 -0.61 -4.60 1.52
N ARG A 30 -1.14 -5.09 0.40
CA ARG A 30 -0.55 -4.93 -0.93
C ARG A 30 -0.39 -3.45 -1.31
N VAL A 31 -1.42 -2.63 -1.06
CA VAL A 31 -1.38 -1.17 -1.24
C VAL A 31 -0.34 -0.50 -0.32
N LYS A 32 -0.26 -0.89 0.96
CA LYS A 32 0.77 -0.37 1.88
C LYS A 32 2.18 -0.69 1.38
N CYS A 33 2.43 -1.95 0.96
CA CYS A 33 3.72 -2.36 0.40
C CYS A 33 4.09 -1.53 -0.83
N LEU A 34 3.15 -1.31 -1.75
CA LEU A 34 3.36 -0.48 -2.93
C LEU A 34 3.72 0.96 -2.58
N LEU A 35 2.99 1.60 -1.65
CA LEU A 35 3.28 2.96 -1.20
C LEU A 35 4.66 3.08 -0.52
N LEU A 36 5.06 2.08 0.25
CA LEU A 36 6.39 2.05 0.87
C LEU A 36 7.51 1.90 -0.17
N MET A 37 7.34 1.06 -1.19
CA MET A 37 8.30 0.96 -2.30
C MET A 37 8.45 2.30 -3.03
N PHE A 38 7.35 3.01 -3.25
CA PHE A 38 7.38 4.34 -3.85
C PHE A 38 8.05 5.40 -2.95
N ALA A 39 7.82 5.36 -1.64
CA ALA A 39 8.53 6.26 -0.71
C ALA A 39 10.04 5.99 -0.69
N ASP A 40 10.44 4.72 -0.62
CA ASP A 40 11.84 4.31 -0.59
C ASP A 40 12.55 4.63 -1.92
N SER A 41 11.83 4.62 -3.04
CA SER A 41 12.36 4.99 -4.36
C SER A 41 12.54 6.50 -4.55
N VAL A 42 11.67 7.32 -3.95
CA VAL A 42 11.71 8.79 -4.09
C VAL A 42 12.73 9.39 -3.14
N ASN A 43 12.83 8.90 -1.90
CA ASN A 43 13.77 9.45 -0.93
C ASN A 43 14.01 8.46 0.23
N GLN A 44 15.13 7.73 0.20
CA GLN A 44 15.50 6.75 1.24
C GLN A 44 15.67 7.39 2.63
N GLU A 45 15.89 8.71 2.69
CA GLU A 45 16.13 9.47 3.91
C GLU A 45 14.87 10.24 4.39
N ALA A 46 13.81 10.32 3.57
CA ALA A 46 12.60 11.03 3.94
C ALA A 46 11.71 10.18 4.86
N GLN A 47 11.96 10.33 6.16
CA GLN A 47 11.08 9.84 7.22
C GLN A 47 9.82 10.71 7.42
N THR A 48 9.55 11.66 6.50
CA THR A 48 8.52 12.68 6.62
C THR A 48 7.49 12.60 5.50
N THR A 49 6.35 13.28 5.70
CA THR A 49 5.25 13.38 4.74
C THR A 49 5.74 13.93 3.41
N SER A 50 5.79 13.07 2.38
CA SER A 50 6.32 13.40 1.06
C SER A 50 5.25 13.31 0.00
N GLU A 51 5.31 14.21 -1.00
CA GLU A 51 4.52 14.07 -2.22
C GLU A 51 5.20 13.04 -3.13
N CYS A 52 4.51 11.95 -3.41
CA CYS A 52 4.99 10.89 -4.28
C CYS A 52 4.19 10.88 -5.58
N ALA A 53 4.89 10.76 -6.71
CA ALA A 53 4.28 10.48 -8.00
C ALA A 53 3.79 9.03 -8.00
N LEU A 54 2.47 8.84 -8.12
CA LEU A 54 1.86 7.52 -8.17
C LEU A 54 1.33 7.22 -9.58
N PRO A 55 1.30 5.96 -10.00
CA PRO A 55 0.63 5.56 -11.23
C PRO A 55 -0.90 5.73 -11.12
N THR A 56 -1.61 5.53 -12.23
CA THR A 56 -3.08 5.65 -12.20
C THR A 56 -3.70 4.56 -11.32
N LEU A 57 -4.95 4.75 -10.90
CA LEU A 57 -5.65 3.73 -10.13
C LEU A 57 -5.83 2.41 -10.91
N SER A 58 -5.90 2.46 -12.25
CA SER A 58 -5.94 1.27 -13.10
C SER A 58 -4.59 0.54 -13.09
N ASP A 59 -3.50 1.27 -13.31
CA ASP A 59 -2.14 0.69 -13.26
C ASP A 59 -1.86 0.06 -11.88
N MET A 60 -2.29 0.71 -10.80
CA MET A 60 -2.17 0.16 -9.46
C MET A 60 -3.00 -1.12 -9.29
N ALA A 61 -4.20 -1.18 -9.85
CA ALA A 61 -5.04 -2.37 -9.85
C ALA A 61 -4.36 -3.54 -10.58
N ASP A 62 -3.76 -3.28 -11.74
CA ASP A 62 -3.03 -4.28 -12.53
C ASP A 62 -1.77 -4.78 -11.81
N ILE A 63 -1.00 -3.88 -11.19
CA ILE A 63 0.20 -4.24 -10.41
C ILE A 63 -0.18 -5.11 -9.21
N LEU A 64 -1.24 -4.72 -8.50
CA LEU A 64 -1.65 -5.35 -7.26
C LEU A 64 -2.52 -6.58 -7.46
N ASP A 65 -2.95 -6.91 -8.68
CA ASP A 65 -3.93 -7.97 -8.95
C ASP A 65 -5.21 -7.79 -8.10
N ALA A 66 -5.84 -6.62 -8.26
CA ALA A 66 -7.05 -6.24 -7.55
C ALA A 66 -7.95 -5.36 -8.43
N ALA A 67 -9.26 -5.36 -8.19
CA ALA A 67 -10.15 -4.46 -8.92
C ALA A 67 -9.88 -2.98 -8.56
N PRO A 68 -9.98 -2.05 -9.53
CA PRO A 68 -9.77 -0.62 -9.30
C PRO A 68 -10.66 -0.06 -8.18
N GLU A 69 -11.91 -0.50 -8.09
CA GLU A 69 -12.84 -0.09 -7.03
C GLU A 69 -12.33 -0.52 -5.64
N THR A 70 -11.69 -1.68 -5.54
CA THR A 70 -11.13 -2.19 -4.29
C THR A 70 -9.93 -1.35 -3.87
N VAL A 71 -9.04 -1.04 -4.81
CA VAL A 71 -7.92 -0.11 -4.57
C VAL A 71 -8.45 1.25 -4.13
N SER A 72 -9.47 1.78 -4.81
CA SER A 72 -10.13 3.03 -4.44
C SER A 72 -10.68 3.01 -3.02
N ARG A 73 -11.39 1.95 -2.62
CA ARG A 73 -11.93 1.80 -1.26
C ARG A 73 -10.83 1.78 -0.22
N VAL A 74 -9.74 1.06 -0.47
CA VAL A 74 -8.58 1.02 0.44
C VAL A 74 -7.97 2.41 0.60
N PHE A 75 -7.77 3.15 -0.49
CA PHE A 75 -7.27 4.53 -0.43
C PHE A 75 -8.21 5.46 0.35
N SER A 76 -9.52 5.34 0.13
CA SER A 76 -10.52 6.10 0.88
C SER A 76 -10.48 5.76 2.38
N SER A 77 -10.33 4.49 2.73
CA SER A 77 -10.18 4.05 4.12
C SER A 77 -8.88 4.58 4.74
N MET A 78 -7.76 4.54 4.02
CA MET A 78 -6.49 5.08 4.49
C MET A 78 -6.53 6.60 4.69
N ARG A 79 -7.23 7.33 3.82
CA ARG A 79 -7.48 8.78 4.00
C ARG A 79 -8.32 9.05 5.25
N ARG A 80 -9.38 8.27 5.49
CA ARG A 80 -10.23 8.43 6.69
C ARG A 80 -9.46 8.19 8.00
N LEU A 81 -8.40 7.40 7.94
CA LEU A 81 -7.53 7.10 9.08
C LEU A 81 -6.31 8.04 9.15
N ASP A 82 -6.33 9.15 8.40
CA ASP A 82 -5.29 10.21 8.34
C ASP A 82 -3.90 9.77 7.81
N TYR A 83 -3.79 8.56 7.24
CA TYR A 83 -2.52 8.08 6.67
C TYR A 83 -2.19 8.70 5.32
N LEU A 84 -3.22 9.18 4.62
CA LEU A 84 -3.10 9.78 3.30
C LEU A 84 -3.70 11.18 3.35
N GLN A 85 -2.84 12.20 3.39
CA GLN A 85 -3.26 13.59 3.60
C GLN A 85 -3.90 14.19 2.34
N ASP A 86 -3.38 13.86 1.16
CA ASP A 86 -3.98 14.29 -0.10
C ASP A 86 -3.76 13.26 -1.22
N ARG A 87 -4.71 13.20 -2.15
CA ARG A 87 -4.59 12.41 -3.39
C ARG A 87 -5.12 13.22 -4.55
N LYS A 88 -4.24 13.48 -5.52
CA LYS A 88 -4.55 13.97 -6.85
C LYS A 88 -4.32 12.85 -7.87
N PRO A 89 -4.89 12.94 -9.08
CA PRO A 89 -4.45 12.09 -10.19
C PRO A 89 -2.92 12.17 -10.28
N HIS A 90 -2.27 11.01 -10.23
CA HIS A 90 -0.81 10.86 -10.27
C HIS A 90 0.01 11.36 -9.08
N LYS A 91 -0.61 11.84 -7.99
CA LYS A 91 0.13 12.29 -6.81
C LYS A 91 -0.58 11.87 -5.52
N ALA A 92 0.18 11.37 -4.55
CA ALA A 92 -0.33 11.22 -3.20
C ALA A 92 0.67 11.75 -2.20
N ARG A 93 0.15 12.34 -1.13
CA ARG A 93 0.94 12.83 -0.02
C ARG A 93 0.67 11.95 1.20
N PHE A 94 1.70 11.25 1.66
CA PHE A 94 1.60 10.30 2.76
C PHE A 94 2.89 10.28 3.58
N SER A 95 2.78 9.85 4.85
CA SER A 95 3.92 9.68 5.74
C SER A 95 4.38 8.22 5.71
N SER A 96 5.62 7.98 5.28
CA SER A 96 6.25 6.67 5.28
C SER A 96 6.34 6.08 6.69
N LEU A 97 6.59 6.93 7.70
CA LEU A 97 6.64 6.54 9.10
C LEU A 97 5.26 6.10 9.61
N ALA A 98 4.21 6.86 9.31
CA ALA A 98 2.84 6.50 9.70
C ALA A 98 2.38 5.21 9.02
N LEU A 99 2.73 5.02 7.74
CA LEU A 99 2.48 3.76 7.03
C LEU A 99 3.21 2.59 7.66
N ARG A 100 4.50 2.73 8.03
CA ARG A 100 5.28 1.64 8.66
C ARG A 100 4.72 1.26 10.03
N ALA A 101 4.37 2.25 10.85
CA ALA A 101 3.80 2.06 12.19
C ALA A 101 2.39 1.45 12.20
N GLN A 102 1.72 1.37 11.04
CA GLN A 102 0.38 0.81 10.94
C GLN A 102 0.36 -0.71 11.11
N GLU A 103 -0.33 -1.20 12.14
CA GLU A 103 -0.84 -2.57 12.17
C GLU A 103 -2.05 -2.67 11.25
N LEU A 104 -1.92 -3.41 10.15
CA LEU A 104 -3.01 -3.59 9.19
C LEU A 104 -4.10 -4.45 9.84
N ILE A 105 -5.19 -3.82 10.25
CA ILE A 105 -6.35 -4.54 10.81
C ILE A 105 -6.94 -5.44 9.70
N PRO A 106 -7.01 -6.77 9.90
CA PRO A 106 -7.70 -7.66 8.98
C PRO A 106 -9.17 -7.21 8.82
N GLY A 107 -9.63 -6.95 7.59
CA GLY A 107 -11.03 -6.57 7.32
C GLY A 107 -11.26 -5.18 6.70
N MET A 108 -10.23 -4.44 6.30
CA MET A 108 -10.39 -3.14 5.61
C MET A 108 -11.16 -3.20 4.27
N THR A 109 -11.35 -4.40 3.70
CA THR A 109 -12.09 -4.64 2.45
C THR A 109 -13.54 -5.07 2.66
N ILE A 110 -14.07 -5.07 3.89
CA ILE A 110 -15.48 -5.44 4.11
C ILE A 110 -16.38 -4.34 3.53
N SER A 111 -17.21 -4.72 2.57
CA SER A 111 -18.17 -3.84 1.91
C SER A 111 -19.13 -3.21 2.94
N SER A 112 -19.45 -1.93 2.78
CA SER A 112 -20.24 -1.10 3.72
C SER A 112 -21.68 -1.56 3.96
N VAL A 113 -22.09 -2.72 3.45
CA VAL A 113 -23.44 -3.27 3.62
C VAL A 113 -23.65 -3.85 5.02
N ALA A 114 -22.59 -4.21 5.76
CA ALA A 114 -22.72 -4.84 7.07
C ALA A 114 -22.88 -3.88 8.27
N LEU A 115 -22.62 -2.57 8.11
CA LEU A 115 -22.62 -1.62 9.24
C LEU A 115 -23.97 -0.94 9.52
N ARG A 116 -25.03 -1.30 8.77
CA ARG A 116 -26.41 -0.85 9.05
C ARG A 116 -27.22 -1.79 9.94
N GLY A 117 -26.66 -2.92 10.39
CA GLY A 117 -27.38 -3.93 11.18
C GLY A 117 -27.20 -3.87 12.71
N HIS A 118 -26.28 -3.05 13.24
CA HIS A 118 -25.90 -3.11 14.66
C HIS A 118 -26.38 -1.93 15.53
N MET A 119 -27.31 -1.10 15.03
CA MET A 119 -28.03 -0.11 15.84
C MET A 119 -29.56 -0.29 15.74
N ALA A 120 -30.02 -1.52 15.92
CA ALA A 120 -31.42 -1.81 16.19
C ALA A 120 -31.48 -3.01 17.16
N GLY A 121 -31.63 -2.73 18.44
CA GLY A 121 -31.76 -3.78 19.45
C GLY A 121 -31.64 -3.24 20.87
N ALA A 122 -32.77 -2.67 21.33
CA ALA A 122 -33.28 -2.54 22.70
C ALA A 122 -32.30 -2.43 23.88
#